data_AF-A0A7X6P934-F1
#
_entry.id   AF-A0A7X6P934-F1
#
_cell.length_a   1.000
_cell.length_b   1.000
_cell.length_c   1.000
_cell.angle_alpha   90.00
_cell.angle_beta   90.00
_cell.angle_gamma   90.00
#
_symmetry.space_group_name_H-M   'P 1'
#
loop_
_entity.id
_entity.type
_entity.pdbx_description
1 polymer ?
#
loop_
_entity_poly.entity_id
_entity_poly.type
_entity_poly.pdbx_seq_one_letter_code
_entity_poly.pdbx_strand_id
1 'polypeptide(L)'
;MDYIILFDWTKEFSVEKKIVECVFYNEKALRIHFKDNTDLYLVISNYDAYPFFASKPFSIGDETPIWDQLIHSVLTKVSLDEYDRIMRFIFTQIDIFQQKKTYVLIAEFIPPKPNIILAEQNQELIIVDALKKYSYADNPQRQILPKIPYQPPKTAFKPYHRDISFPLILQTLQTGETIQCNTVNEYLKNHFIYVLSVKEELEHRKAIVDYWERELKKAQQKLYKQRMELEQAEKSDYWRICAEIIKVNLSNIQRGQNVLKAINYFDPELSTIEIELLPDKTPQENMQYYLKKYKKAKRG
;
A
#
# COMPACT_ATOMS: atom_id res chain seq x y z
N MET A 1 -14.28 4.23 -13.89
CA MET A 1 -14.47 4.26 -15.34
C MET A 1 -15.91 4.57 -15.68
N ASP A 2 -16.12 5.45 -16.66
CA ASP A 2 -17.44 5.75 -17.26
C ASP A 2 -17.86 4.59 -18.19
N TYR A 3 -19.12 4.16 -18.07
CA TYR A 3 -19.70 3.08 -18.88
C TYR A 3 -19.64 3.40 -20.37
N ILE A 4 -19.90 4.65 -20.77
CA ILE A 4 -19.94 5.06 -22.18
C ILE A 4 -18.57 4.86 -22.83
N ILE A 5 -17.49 5.21 -22.12
CA ILE A 5 -16.14 5.04 -22.63
C ILE A 5 -15.83 3.54 -22.81
N LEU A 6 -16.23 2.69 -21.87
CA LEU A 6 -16.10 1.23 -22.06
C LEU A 6 -16.92 0.73 -23.26
N PHE A 7 -18.13 1.24 -23.42
CA PHE A 7 -19.01 0.87 -24.52
C PHE A 7 -18.40 1.24 -25.87
N ASP A 8 -17.93 2.47 -26.05
CA ASP A 8 -17.30 2.88 -27.31
C ASP A 8 -15.97 2.17 -27.54
N TRP A 9 -15.21 1.86 -26.49
CA TRP A 9 -14.02 1.02 -26.63
C TRP A 9 -14.34 -0.37 -27.23
N THR A 10 -15.49 -0.97 -26.86
CA THR A 10 -15.89 -2.26 -27.48
C THR A 10 -16.14 -2.18 -28.98
N LYS A 11 -16.52 -1.00 -29.49
CA LYS A 11 -16.72 -0.77 -30.93
C LYS A 11 -15.40 -0.55 -31.67
N GLU A 12 -14.42 0.06 -31.00
CA GLU A 12 -13.08 0.29 -31.55
C GLU A 12 -12.21 -0.97 -31.56
N PHE A 13 -12.41 -1.88 -30.60
CA PHE A 13 -11.59 -3.06 -30.44
C PHE A 13 -11.90 -4.14 -31.51
N SER A 14 -10.87 -4.55 -32.26
CA SER A 14 -10.97 -5.66 -33.22
C SER A 14 -10.50 -6.98 -32.60
N VAL A 15 -11.34 -8.01 -32.72
CA VAL A 15 -11.06 -9.38 -32.26
C VAL A 15 -10.28 -10.22 -33.27
N GLU A 16 -10.05 -9.72 -34.49
CA GLU A 16 -9.45 -10.53 -35.55
C GLU A 16 -8.03 -11.00 -35.23
N LYS A 17 -7.76 -12.29 -35.47
CA LYS A 17 -6.43 -12.93 -35.37
C LYS A 17 -5.78 -12.89 -33.97
N LYS A 18 -6.58 -12.76 -32.91
CA LYS A 18 -6.09 -12.71 -31.52
C LYS A 18 -5.99 -14.10 -30.89
N ILE A 19 -4.84 -14.75 -31.09
CA ILE A 19 -4.49 -16.04 -30.46
C ILE A 19 -3.62 -15.78 -29.25
N VAL A 20 -4.05 -16.24 -28.08
CA VAL A 20 -3.32 -16.05 -26.83
C VAL A 20 -2.01 -16.85 -26.85
N GLU A 21 -0.91 -16.18 -26.54
CA GLU A 21 0.40 -16.79 -26.35
C GLU A 21 0.69 -16.98 -24.86
N CYS A 22 0.44 -15.96 -24.04
CA CYS A 22 0.55 -16.04 -22.59
C CYS A 22 -0.30 -14.97 -21.91
N VAL A 23 -0.57 -15.20 -20.63
CA VAL A 23 -1.31 -14.27 -19.78
C VAL A 23 -0.48 -13.98 -18.55
N PHE A 24 -0.33 -12.70 -18.24
CA PHE A 24 0.44 -12.19 -17.13
C PHE A 24 -0.44 -11.36 -16.20
N TYR A 25 -0.05 -11.32 -14.95
CA TYR A 25 -0.71 -10.51 -13.94
C TYR A 25 0.31 -9.82 -13.04
N ASN A 26 0.04 -8.56 -12.72
CA ASN A 26 0.63 -7.86 -11.60
C ASN A 26 -0.43 -7.05 -10.85
N GLU A 27 -0.04 -6.35 -9.78
CA GLU A 27 -0.99 -5.59 -8.94
C GLU A 27 -1.83 -4.55 -9.70
N LYS A 28 -1.38 -4.09 -10.87
CA LYS A 28 -2.00 -3.02 -11.66
C LYS A 28 -2.97 -3.53 -12.73
N ALA A 29 -2.60 -4.61 -13.42
CA ALA A 29 -3.36 -5.10 -14.57
C ALA A 29 -3.11 -6.59 -14.86
N LEU A 30 -4.08 -7.19 -15.55
CA LEU A 30 -3.89 -8.43 -16.30
C LEU A 30 -3.47 -8.08 -17.73
N ARG A 31 -2.38 -8.68 -18.22
CA ARG A 31 -1.89 -8.52 -19.59
C ARG A 31 -2.05 -9.84 -20.35
N ILE A 32 -2.72 -9.80 -21.49
CA ILE A 32 -2.87 -10.93 -22.40
C ILE A 32 -2.02 -10.63 -23.63
N HIS A 33 -0.95 -11.40 -23.80
CA HIS A 33 -0.08 -11.31 -24.96
C HIS A 33 -0.58 -12.24 -26.07
N PHE A 34 -0.69 -11.71 -27.28
CA PHE A 34 -1.12 -12.44 -28.46
C PHE A 34 0.05 -12.76 -29.40
N LYS A 35 -0.10 -13.84 -30.19
CA LYS A 35 0.91 -14.30 -31.16
C LYS A 35 1.29 -13.29 -32.25
N ASP A 36 0.46 -12.27 -32.48
CA ASP A 36 0.76 -11.17 -33.42
C ASP A 36 1.60 -10.05 -32.79
N ASN A 37 2.19 -10.31 -31.61
CA ASN A 37 2.99 -9.37 -30.82
C ASN A 37 2.21 -8.12 -30.39
N THR A 38 0.94 -8.32 -30.03
CA THR A 38 0.07 -7.27 -29.49
C THR A 38 -0.49 -7.69 -28.14
N ASP A 39 -0.86 -6.69 -27.33
CA ASP A 39 -1.29 -6.93 -25.96
C ASP A 39 -2.65 -6.30 -25.66
N LEU A 40 -3.47 -7.05 -24.93
CA LEU A 40 -4.67 -6.55 -24.26
C LEU A 40 -4.37 -6.41 -22.76
N TYR A 41 -4.61 -5.23 -22.22
CA TYR A 41 -4.44 -4.92 -20.81
C TYR A 41 -5.82 -4.73 -20.17
N LEU A 42 -6.06 -5.38 -19.04
CA LEU A 42 -7.23 -5.18 -18.20
C LEU A 42 -6.76 -4.57 -16.88
N VAL A 43 -6.85 -3.25 -16.78
CA VAL A 43 -6.44 -2.48 -15.61
C VAL A 43 -7.43 -2.73 -14.47
N ILE A 44 -6.90 -3.00 -13.28
CA ILE A 44 -7.65 -3.24 -12.05
C ILE A 44 -6.97 -2.58 -10.85
N SER A 45 -6.59 -1.32 -11.03
CA SER A 45 -5.97 -0.51 -9.98
C SER A 45 -6.95 -0.15 -8.86
N ASN A 46 -6.42 0.45 -7.80
CA ASN A 46 -7.23 0.98 -6.70
C ASN A 46 -8.02 2.24 -7.08
N TYR A 47 -7.66 2.93 -8.17
CA TYR A 47 -8.31 4.19 -8.56
C TYR A 47 -9.30 4.00 -9.71
N ASP A 48 -8.94 3.15 -10.67
CA ASP A 48 -9.76 2.90 -11.84
C ASP A 48 -9.52 1.51 -12.45
N ALA A 49 -10.48 1.05 -13.25
CA ALA A 49 -10.45 -0.25 -13.88
C ALA A 49 -11.11 -0.21 -15.25
N TYR A 50 -10.41 -0.68 -16.28
CA TYR A 50 -10.83 -0.62 -17.68
C TYR A 50 -9.87 -1.41 -18.58
N PRO A 51 -10.25 -1.75 -19.82
CA PRO A 51 -9.35 -2.37 -20.76
C PRO A 51 -8.64 -1.33 -21.64
N PHE A 52 -7.48 -1.68 -22.19
CA PHE A 52 -6.94 -1.02 -23.37
C PHE A 52 -6.09 -1.99 -24.18
N PHE A 53 -5.91 -1.69 -25.46
CA PHE A 53 -5.13 -2.48 -26.40
C PHE A 53 -3.86 -1.74 -26.83
N ALA A 54 -2.74 -2.45 -26.93
CA ALA A 54 -1.48 -1.91 -27.42
C ALA A 54 -0.93 -2.76 -28.58
N SER A 55 -0.77 -2.12 -29.74
CA SER A 55 -0.07 -2.70 -30.88
C SER A 55 1.46 -2.77 -30.67
N LYS A 56 1.98 -1.95 -29.76
CA LYS A 56 3.36 -1.99 -29.27
C LYS A 56 3.30 -2.23 -27.76
N PRO A 57 3.40 -3.50 -27.32
CA PRO A 57 3.42 -3.85 -25.91
C PRO A 57 4.53 -3.14 -25.13
N PHE A 58 4.27 -2.96 -23.85
CA PHE A 58 5.24 -2.47 -22.87
C PHE A 58 5.07 -3.24 -21.56
N SER A 59 6.16 -3.37 -20.80
CA SER A 59 6.12 -4.01 -19.49
C SER A 59 5.46 -3.08 -18.47
N ILE A 60 4.66 -3.66 -17.57
CA ILE A 60 4.00 -2.96 -16.47
C ILE A 60 4.69 -3.22 -15.11
N GLY A 61 5.92 -3.76 -15.12
CA GLY A 61 6.71 -4.09 -13.94
C GLY A 61 6.91 -5.60 -13.77
N ASP A 62 7.02 -6.04 -12.51
CA ASP A 62 7.17 -7.45 -12.18
C ASP A 62 5.84 -8.19 -12.40
N GLU A 63 5.82 -9.02 -13.44
CA GLU A 63 4.65 -9.76 -13.88
C GLU A 63 4.80 -11.26 -13.61
N THR A 64 3.70 -11.90 -13.22
CA THR A 64 3.65 -13.35 -13.02
C THR A 64 2.76 -14.00 -14.09
N PRO A 65 3.21 -15.09 -14.74
CA PRO A 65 2.36 -15.83 -15.67
C PRO A 65 1.22 -16.51 -14.89
N ILE A 66 0.00 -16.40 -15.40
CA ILE A 66 -1.19 -17.05 -14.83
C ILE A 66 -2.10 -17.58 -15.93
N TRP A 67 -3.05 -18.42 -15.56
CA TRP A 67 -4.15 -18.88 -16.42
C TRP A 67 -3.71 -19.50 -17.75
N ASP A 68 -2.79 -20.47 -17.67
CA ASP A 68 -2.30 -21.26 -18.81
C ASP A 68 -3.43 -21.93 -19.61
N GLN A 69 -4.63 -22.09 -19.04
CA GLN A 69 -5.83 -22.57 -19.72
C GLN A 69 -6.21 -21.73 -20.94
N LEU A 70 -5.87 -20.43 -20.95
CA LEU A 70 -6.13 -19.55 -22.08
C LEU A 70 -5.08 -19.67 -23.19
N ILE A 71 -3.92 -20.30 -22.96
CA ILE A 71 -2.87 -20.41 -23.97
C ILE A 71 -3.41 -21.15 -25.21
N HIS A 72 -3.13 -20.59 -26.40
CA HIS A 72 -3.61 -21.04 -27.71
C HIS A 72 -5.11 -20.90 -27.96
N SER A 73 -5.87 -20.36 -27.00
CA SER A 73 -7.26 -19.98 -27.25
C SER A 73 -7.33 -18.75 -28.15
N VAL A 74 -8.40 -18.66 -28.93
CA VAL A 74 -8.67 -17.54 -29.85
C VAL A 74 -9.72 -16.64 -29.23
N LEU A 75 -9.45 -15.35 -29.09
CA LEU A 75 -10.45 -14.36 -28.69
C LEU A 75 -11.43 -14.17 -29.85
N THR A 76 -12.69 -14.52 -29.61
CA THR A 76 -13.74 -14.54 -30.64
C THR A 76 -14.76 -13.42 -30.48
N LYS A 77 -14.95 -12.93 -29.25
CA LYS A 77 -15.94 -11.88 -28.97
C LYS A 77 -15.54 -11.08 -27.74
N VAL A 78 -15.84 -9.80 -27.78
CA VAL A 78 -15.84 -8.90 -26.63
C VAL A 78 -17.23 -8.28 -26.50
N SER A 79 -17.77 -8.20 -25.30
CA SER A 79 -19.05 -7.53 -25.04
C SER A 79 -19.05 -6.84 -23.68
N LEU A 80 -19.88 -5.81 -23.55
CA LEU A 80 -20.18 -5.13 -22.29
C LEU A 80 -21.61 -5.49 -21.89
N ASP A 81 -21.83 -5.86 -20.62
CA ASP A 81 -23.16 -6.14 -20.10
C ASP A 81 -24.01 -4.86 -20.09
N GLU A 82 -25.28 -4.94 -20.49
CA GLU A 82 -26.13 -3.76 -20.71
C GLU A 82 -26.30 -2.86 -19.48
N TYR A 83 -26.27 -3.41 -18.28
CA TYR A 83 -26.64 -2.71 -17.05
C TYR A 83 -25.46 -2.47 -16.11
N ASP A 84 -24.23 -2.84 -16.48
CA ASP A 84 -23.08 -2.59 -15.61
C ASP A 84 -21.74 -2.65 -16.37
N ARG A 85 -20.68 -2.20 -15.71
CA ARG A 85 -19.30 -2.19 -16.24
C ARG A 85 -18.67 -3.58 -16.16
N ILE A 86 -19.37 -4.59 -16.65
CA ILE A 86 -18.90 -5.98 -16.72
C ILE A 86 -18.60 -6.28 -18.17
N MET A 87 -17.32 -6.46 -18.48
CA MET A 87 -16.87 -6.84 -19.81
C MET A 87 -16.58 -8.32 -19.88
N ARG A 88 -16.96 -8.95 -20.99
CA ARG A 88 -16.76 -10.37 -21.25
C ARG A 88 -15.91 -10.54 -22.48
N PHE A 89 -14.82 -11.27 -22.33
CA PHE A 89 -13.92 -11.65 -23.42
C PHE A 89 -14.06 -13.17 -23.62
N ILE A 90 -14.59 -13.57 -24.78
CA ILE A 90 -14.90 -14.97 -25.08
C ILE A 90 -13.76 -15.58 -25.88
N PHE A 91 -13.11 -16.56 -25.28
CA PHE A 91 -12.02 -17.32 -25.87
C PHE A 91 -12.50 -18.72 -26.25
N THR A 92 -12.16 -19.18 -27.45
CA THR A 92 -12.48 -20.54 -27.89
C THR A 92 -11.20 -21.31 -28.18
N GLN A 93 -11.17 -22.56 -27.74
CA GLN A 93 -10.09 -23.50 -27.98
C GLN A 93 -10.67 -24.82 -28.49
N ILE A 94 -9.97 -25.48 -29.39
CA ILE A 94 -10.28 -26.85 -29.79
C ILE A 94 -9.26 -27.75 -29.10
N ASP A 95 -9.71 -28.73 -28.34
CA ASP A 95 -8.83 -29.66 -27.66
C ASP A 95 -8.34 -30.79 -28.60
N ILE A 96 -7.50 -31.68 -28.07
CA ILE A 96 -6.95 -32.83 -28.80
C ILE A 96 -8.02 -33.83 -29.27
N PHE A 97 -9.23 -33.80 -28.68
CA PHE A 97 -10.36 -34.65 -29.03
C PHE A 97 -11.33 -33.93 -29.99
N GLN A 98 -10.92 -32.80 -30.57
CA GLN A 98 -11.75 -31.94 -31.42
C GLN A 98 -12.99 -31.37 -30.72
N GLN A 99 -13.00 -31.34 -29.38
CA GLN A 99 -14.07 -30.70 -28.62
C GLN A 99 -13.79 -29.22 -28.47
N LYS A 100 -14.82 -28.41 -28.70
CA LYS A 100 -14.73 -26.96 -28.54
C LYS A 100 -14.92 -26.60 -27.07
N LYS A 101 -13.86 -26.09 -26.44
CA LYS A 101 -13.92 -25.42 -25.13
C LYS A 101 -14.09 -23.92 -25.30
N THR A 102 -14.93 -23.33 -24.47
CA THR A 102 -15.17 -21.89 -24.46
C THR A 102 -14.88 -21.35 -23.08
N TYR A 103 -13.90 -20.47 -22.98
CA TYR A 103 -13.60 -19.73 -21.76
C TYR A 103 -14.15 -18.31 -21.88
N VAL A 104 -14.64 -17.77 -20.77
CA VAL A 104 -15.09 -16.40 -20.66
C VAL A 104 -14.27 -15.73 -19.58
N LEU A 105 -13.52 -14.71 -19.97
CA LEU A 105 -12.87 -13.82 -19.02
C LEU A 105 -13.82 -12.67 -18.70
N ILE A 106 -14.25 -12.61 -17.45
CA ILE A 106 -15.23 -11.66 -16.94
C ILE A 106 -14.46 -10.59 -16.18
N ALA A 107 -14.37 -9.40 -16.74
CA ALA A 107 -13.76 -8.24 -16.11
C ALA A 107 -14.85 -7.36 -15.51
N GLU A 108 -14.96 -7.40 -14.18
CA GLU A 108 -15.87 -6.56 -13.41
C GLU A 108 -15.18 -5.24 -13.10
N PHE A 109 -15.35 -4.24 -13.97
CA PHE A 109 -14.79 -2.89 -13.80
C PHE A 109 -15.66 -2.01 -12.89
N ILE A 110 -16.23 -2.61 -11.84
CA ILE A 110 -17.16 -1.99 -10.91
C ILE A 110 -16.39 -1.53 -9.65
N PRO A 111 -16.33 -0.23 -9.37
CA PRO A 111 -15.75 0.28 -8.13
C PRO A 111 -16.60 -0.11 -6.91
N PRO A 112 -15.99 -0.21 -5.70
CA PRO A 112 -14.58 0.05 -5.40
C PRO A 112 -13.68 -1.19 -5.57
N LYS A 113 -14.24 -2.37 -5.82
CA LYS A 113 -13.49 -3.63 -5.86
C LYS A 113 -13.59 -4.29 -7.24
N PRO A 114 -12.84 -3.80 -8.24
CA PRO A 114 -12.82 -4.44 -9.54
C PRO A 114 -12.22 -5.85 -9.43
N ASN A 115 -12.64 -6.75 -10.30
CA ASN A 115 -12.18 -8.13 -10.31
C ASN A 115 -12.07 -8.67 -11.74
N ILE A 116 -11.24 -9.68 -11.94
CA ILE A 116 -11.19 -10.45 -13.18
C ILE A 116 -11.35 -11.92 -12.82
N ILE A 117 -12.29 -12.57 -13.49
CA ILE A 117 -12.71 -13.94 -13.22
C ILE A 117 -12.62 -14.72 -14.52
N LEU A 118 -11.89 -15.82 -14.50
CA LEU A 118 -11.86 -16.78 -15.59
C LEU A 118 -12.92 -17.85 -15.33
N ALA A 119 -13.79 -18.07 -16.31
CA ALA A 119 -14.82 -19.10 -16.25
C ALA A 119 -14.83 -19.94 -17.53
N GLU A 120 -15.30 -21.18 -17.43
CA GLU A 120 -15.54 -22.08 -18.54
C GLU A 120 -17.05 -22.16 -18.80
N GLN A 121 -17.44 -22.00 -20.07
CA GLN A 121 -18.83 -22.09 -20.50
C GLN A 121 -19.20 -23.54 -20.76
N ASN A 122 -20.01 -24.10 -19.86
CA ASN A 122 -20.64 -25.41 -20.00
C ASN A 122 -22.18 -25.22 -20.12
N GLN A 123 -22.99 -26.04 -19.42
CA GLN A 123 -24.42 -25.76 -19.22
C GLN A 123 -24.62 -24.43 -18.49
N GLU A 124 -23.76 -24.16 -17.51
CA GLU A 124 -23.65 -22.88 -16.81
C GLU A 124 -22.22 -22.35 -16.94
N LEU A 125 -22.03 -21.08 -16.58
CA LEU A 125 -20.72 -20.46 -16.57
C LEU A 125 -20.01 -20.79 -15.26
N ILE A 126 -19.08 -21.73 -15.28
CA ILE A 126 -18.41 -22.23 -14.07
C ILE A 126 -17.07 -21.53 -13.88
N ILE A 127 -16.83 -20.98 -12.69
CA ILE A 127 -15.57 -20.29 -12.37
C ILE A 127 -14.42 -21.30 -12.40
N VAL A 128 -13.41 -21.03 -13.22
CA VAL A 128 -12.13 -21.75 -13.22
C VAL A 128 -11.22 -21.13 -12.17
N ASP A 129 -11.08 -19.81 -12.20
CA ASP A 129 -10.24 -19.06 -11.27
C ASP A 129 -10.63 -17.57 -11.22
N ALA A 130 -10.09 -16.81 -10.27
CA ALA A 130 -10.30 -15.37 -10.16
C ALA A 130 -9.11 -14.68 -9.50
N LEU A 131 -8.85 -13.42 -9.84
CA LEU A 131 -7.80 -12.63 -9.19
C LEU A 131 -8.13 -12.36 -7.73
N LYS A 132 -9.40 -12.03 -7.42
CA LYS A 132 -9.90 -11.88 -6.05
C LYS A 132 -10.93 -12.96 -5.78
N LYS A 133 -10.60 -13.86 -4.85
CA LYS A 133 -11.42 -14.97 -4.37
C LYS A 133 -12.02 -14.63 -3.02
N TYR A 134 -13.29 -14.92 -2.81
CA TYR A 134 -13.96 -14.64 -1.55
C TYR A 134 -15.16 -15.55 -1.32
N SER A 135 -15.38 -15.90 -0.05
CA SER A 135 -16.49 -16.72 0.42
C SER A 135 -17.66 -15.85 0.90
N TYR A 136 -18.76 -16.48 1.33
CA TYR A 136 -19.88 -15.76 1.96
C TYR A 136 -19.51 -15.09 3.30
N ALA A 137 -18.45 -15.55 3.97
CA ALA A 137 -17.95 -14.88 5.18
C ALA A 137 -17.33 -13.52 4.84
N ASP A 138 -16.66 -13.42 3.70
CA ASP A 138 -16.01 -12.19 3.23
C ASP A 138 -16.98 -11.27 2.48
N ASN A 139 -17.96 -11.86 1.78
CA ASN A 139 -18.98 -11.14 1.03
C ASN A 139 -20.35 -11.83 1.16
N PRO A 140 -21.28 -11.27 1.96
CA PRO A 140 -22.60 -11.87 2.16
C PRO A 140 -23.49 -11.94 0.91
N GLN A 141 -23.18 -11.17 -0.14
CA GLN A 141 -24.05 -11.08 -1.32
C GLN A 141 -23.82 -12.21 -2.33
N ARG A 142 -22.57 -12.67 -2.48
CA ARG A 142 -22.17 -13.75 -3.40
C ARG A 142 -20.77 -14.25 -3.05
N GLN A 143 -20.45 -15.44 -3.53
CA GLN A 143 -19.12 -16.05 -3.46
C GLN A 143 -18.46 -16.06 -4.85
N ILE A 144 -17.13 -15.92 -4.88
CA ILE A 144 -16.29 -16.07 -6.07
C ILE A 144 -15.16 -17.04 -5.71
N LEU A 145 -15.34 -18.29 -6.08
CA LEU A 145 -14.41 -19.40 -5.82
C LEU A 145 -14.34 -20.31 -7.06
N PRO A 146 -13.26 -21.08 -7.26
CA PRO A 146 -13.21 -22.09 -8.31
C PRO A 146 -14.32 -23.14 -8.18
N LYS A 147 -14.75 -23.69 -9.32
CA LYS A 147 -15.70 -24.81 -9.46
C LYS A 147 -17.15 -24.52 -9.05
N ILE A 148 -17.51 -23.26 -8.84
CA ILE A 148 -18.90 -22.85 -8.62
C ILE A 148 -19.42 -22.02 -9.80
N PRO A 149 -20.74 -21.99 -10.04
CA PRO A 149 -21.33 -21.10 -11.04
C PRO A 149 -21.04 -19.62 -10.74
N TYR A 150 -20.70 -18.87 -11.79
CA TYR A 150 -20.53 -17.43 -11.70
C TYR A 150 -21.88 -16.75 -11.44
N GLN A 151 -21.91 -15.86 -10.46
CA GLN A 151 -23.05 -15.01 -10.16
C GLN A 151 -22.63 -13.55 -10.35
N PRO A 152 -23.29 -12.75 -11.20
CA PRO A 152 -22.97 -11.33 -11.34
C PRO A 152 -23.25 -10.55 -10.05
N PRO A 153 -22.57 -9.42 -9.82
CA PRO A 153 -22.86 -8.58 -8.67
C PRO A 153 -24.25 -7.98 -8.83
N LYS A 154 -24.97 -7.82 -7.71
CA LYS A 154 -26.26 -7.13 -7.70
C LYS A 154 -26.01 -5.63 -7.54
N THR A 155 -26.17 -4.89 -8.63
CA THR A 155 -26.00 -3.43 -8.63
C THR A 155 -27.30 -2.74 -9.03
N ALA A 156 -27.47 -1.51 -8.55
CA ALA A 156 -28.55 -0.61 -8.97
C ALA A 156 -28.10 0.35 -10.08
N PHE A 157 -26.97 0.05 -10.73
CA PHE A 157 -26.40 0.91 -11.77
C PHE A 157 -27.33 0.97 -12.97
N LYS A 158 -27.46 2.17 -13.54
CA LYS A 158 -28.16 2.38 -14.80
C LYS A 158 -27.22 3.14 -15.72
N PRO A 159 -26.88 2.59 -16.90
CA PRO A 159 -26.03 3.31 -17.83
C PRO A 159 -26.76 4.57 -18.28
N TYR A 160 -26.00 5.66 -18.38
CA TYR A 160 -26.43 6.84 -19.11
C TYR A 160 -25.75 6.79 -20.46
N HIS A 161 -26.51 6.85 -21.55
CA HIS A 161 -25.94 6.89 -22.89
C HIS A 161 -25.81 8.34 -23.35
N ARG A 162 -24.60 8.72 -23.75
CA ARG A 162 -24.31 9.98 -24.44
C ARG A 162 -23.30 9.71 -25.55
N ASP A 163 -23.31 10.54 -26.58
CA ASP A 163 -22.28 10.48 -27.60
C ASP A 163 -20.96 11.05 -27.06
N ILE A 164 -19.84 10.40 -27.40
CA ILE A 164 -18.51 10.91 -27.12
C ILE A 164 -18.12 11.88 -28.24
N SER A 165 -17.68 13.08 -27.85
CA SER A 165 -17.04 14.03 -28.75
C SER A 165 -15.53 13.88 -28.70
N PHE A 166 -14.90 13.74 -29.87
CA PHE A 166 -13.44 13.74 -30.01
C PHE A 166 -12.90 15.15 -30.33
N PRO A 167 -11.64 15.46 -29.95
CA PRO A 167 -10.71 14.60 -29.22
C PRO A 167 -11.07 14.48 -27.73
N LEU A 168 -10.83 13.30 -27.16
CA LEU A 168 -10.81 13.13 -25.70
C LEU A 168 -9.55 13.77 -25.13
N ILE A 169 -9.66 14.40 -23.97
CA ILE A 169 -8.57 15.18 -23.38
C ILE A 169 -8.23 14.65 -21.99
N LEU A 170 -6.94 14.47 -21.71
CA LEU A 170 -6.43 14.19 -20.37
C LEU A 170 -5.22 15.08 -20.05
N GLN A 171 -4.98 15.30 -18.75
CA GLN A 171 -3.80 16.00 -18.26
C GLN A 171 -2.84 15.01 -17.63
N THR A 172 -1.55 15.10 -17.97
CA THR A 172 -0.51 14.27 -17.37
C THR A 172 -0.28 14.66 -15.91
N LEU A 173 -0.05 13.69 -15.03
CA LEU A 173 0.27 14.01 -13.63
C LEU A 173 1.73 14.43 -13.41
N GLN A 174 2.64 14.09 -14.33
CA GLN A 174 4.06 14.45 -14.22
C GLN A 174 4.34 15.89 -14.64
N THR A 175 3.80 16.32 -15.80
CA THR A 175 4.11 17.61 -16.42
C THR A 175 2.94 18.59 -16.39
N GLY A 176 1.70 18.12 -16.17
CA GLY A 176 0.49 18.93 -16.31
C GLY A 176 0.11 19.22 -17.77
N GLU A 177 0.83 18.63 -18.72
CA GLU A 177 0.59 18.81 -20.14
C GLU A 177 -0.72 18.12 -20.55
N THR A 178 -1.35 18.70 -21.57
CA THR A 178 -2.61 18.19 -22.10
C THR A 178 -2.35 17.25 -23.26
N ILE A 179 -2.88 16.03 -23.18
CA ILE A 179 -2.86 15.04 -24.26
C ILE A 179 -4.26 14.97 -24.89
N GLN A 180 -4.30 15.11 -26.20
CA GLN A 180 -5.51 14.93 -27.00
C GLN A 180 -5.50 13.54 -27.64
N CYS A 181 -6.60 12.81 -27.58
CA CYS A 181 -6.74 11.45 -28.06
C CYS A 181 -7.89 11.36 -29.06
N ASN A 182 -7.63 10.78 -30.22
CA ASN A 182 -8.63 10.68 -31.30
C ASN A 182 -9.46 9.39 -31.23
N THR A 183 -9.08 8.48 -30.34
CA THR A 183 -9.79 7.21 -30.09
C THR A 183 -9.89 6.98 -28.58
N VAL A 184 -10.90 6.22 -28.17
CA VAL A 184 -11.06 5.79 -26.78
C VAL A 184 -9.89 4.92 -26.35
N ASN A 185 -9.43 4.01 -27.20
CA ASN A 185 -8.31 3.13 -26.87
C ASN A 185 -7.02 3.92 -26.56
N GLU A 186 -6.73 4.95 -27.35
CA GLU A 186 -5.61 5.85 -27.09
C GLU A 186 -5.77 6.60 -25.77
N TYR A 187 -6.97 7.12 -25.49
CA TYR A 187 -7.29 7.78 -24.23
C TYR A 187 -7.05 6.86 -23.03
N LEU A 188 -7.57 5.63 -23.04
CA LEU A 188 -7.43 4.68 -21.93
C LEU A 188 -5.98 4.25 -21.72
N LYS A 189 -5.23 4.02 -22.80
CA LYS A 189 -3.79 3.72 -22.75
C LYS A 189 -3.01 4.89 -22.14
N ASN A 190 -3.21 6.11 -22.62
CA ASN A 190 -2.51 7.29 -22.12
C ASN A 190 -2.92 7.63 -20.67
N HIS A 191 -4.19 7.43 -20.30
CA HIS A 191 -4.65 7.56 -18.92
C HIS A 191 -3.93 6.55 -18.01
N PHE A 192 -3.74 5.30 -18.45
CA PHE A 192 -3.00 4.31 -17.67
C PHE A 192 -1.53 4.72 -17.45
N ILE A 193 -0.85 5.16 -18.51
CA ILE A 193 0.57 5.50 -18.48
C ILE A 193 0.83 6.80 -17.71
N TYR A 194 0.14 7.88 -18.07
CA TYR A 194 0.49 9.24 -17.62
C TYR A 194 -0.31 9.72 -16.39
N VAL A 195 -1.37 8.99 -16.01
CA VAL A 195 -2.22 9.35 -14.87
C VAL A 195 -2.18 8.25 -13.82
N LEU A 196 -2.70 7.05 -14.09
CA LEU A 196 -2.82 6.02 -13.06
C LEU A 196 -1.47 5.52 -12.55
N SER A 197 -0.57 5.13 -13.44
CA SER A 197 0.74 4.57 -13.06
C SER A 197 1.57 5.58 -12.27
N VAL A 198 1.50 6.86 -12.66
CA VAL A 198 2.17 7.97 -11.98
C VAL A 198 1.57 8.20 -10.59
N LYS A 199 0.23 8.21 -10.50
CA LYS A 199 -0.46 8.42 -9.23
C LYS A 199 -0.10 7.34 -8.21
N GLU A 200 -0.13 6.07 -8.63
CA GLU A 200 0.29 4.93 -7.80
C GLU A 200 1.73 5.09 -7.30
N GLU A 201 2.65 5.46 -8.19
CA GLU A 201 4.06 5.64 -7.84
C GLU A 201 4.24 6.77 -6.80
N LEU A 202 3.54 7.90 -6.98
CA LEU A 202 3.58 9.02 -6.05
C LEU A 202 3.03 8.64 -4.67
N GLU A 203 1.92 7.90 -4.62
CA GLU A 203 1.34 7.44 -3.35
C GLU A 203 2.22 6.39 -2.66
N HIS A 204 2.79 5.45 -3.41
CA HIS A 204 3.73 4.46 -2.87
C HIS A 204 4.99 5.14 -2.31
N ARG A 205 5.56 6.10 -3.07
CA ARG A 205 6.71 6.89 -2.62
C ARG A 205 6.39 7.67 -1.35
N LYS A 206 5.22 8.32 -1.31
CA LYS A 206 4.75 9.04 -0.12
C LYS A 206 4.61 8.11 1.08
N ALA A 207 4.01 6.93 0.92
CA ALA A 207 3.86 5.96 2.00
C ALA A 207 5.21 5.50 2.58
N ILE A 208 6.21 5.30 1.73
CA ILE A 208 7.59 4.98 2.16
C ILE A 208 8.21 6.14 2.94
N VAL A 209 8.08 7.37 2.44
CA VAL A 209 8.58 8.57 3.12
C VAL A 209 7.91 8.73 4.49
N ASP A 210 6.58 8.67 4.55
CA ASP A 210 5.80 8.77 5.80
C ASP A 210 6.18 7.66 6.81
N TYR A 211 6.53 6.47 6.33
CA TYR A 211 7.06 5.41 7.18
C TYR A 211 8.43 5.78 7.76
N TRP A 212 9.39 6.17 6.91
CA TRP A 212 10.74 6.51 7.35
C TRP A 212 10.79 7.75 8.23
N GLU A 213 9.94 8.76 7.99
CA GLU A 213 9.81 9.92 8.85
C GLU A 213 9.34 9.54 10.27
N ARG A 214 8.38 8.61 10.38
CA ARG A 214 7.93 8.09 11.67
C ARG A 214 9.04 7.34 12.40
N GLU A 215 9.79 6.48 11.70
CA GLU A 215 10.91 5.75 12.30
C GLU A 215 12.07 6.67 12.70
N LEU A 216 12.40 7.65 11.86
CA LEU A 216 13.41 8.68 12.18
C LEU A 216 13.02 9.45 13.45
N LYS A 217 11.75 9.87 13.56
CA LYS A 217 11.23 10.57 14.75
C LYS A 217 11.37 9.71 16.01
N LYS A 218 11.04 8.42 15.95
CA LYS A 218 11.21 7.49 17.08
C LYS A 218 12.69 7.35 17.47
N ALA A 219 13.57 7.18 16.49
CA ALA A 219 15.01 7.07 16.72
C ALA A 219 15.59 8.34 17.36
N GLN A 220 15.20 9.52 16.87
CA GLN A 220 15.61 10.81 17.44
C GLN A 220 15.12 10.97 18.88
N GLN A 221 13.87 10.60 19.18
CA GLN A 221 13.35 10.64 20.56
C GLN A 221 14.09 9.66 21.49
N LYS A 222 14.44 8.48 21.00
CA LYS A 222 15.24 7.51 21.75
C LYS A 222 16.65 8.05 22.02
N LEU A 223 17.31 8.61 21.00
CA LEU A 223 18.63 9.22 21.13
C LEU A 223 18.62 10.38 22.13
N TYR A 224 17.59 11.24 22.09
CA TYR A 224 17.43 12.32 23.06
C TYR A 224 17.34 11.80 24.49
N LYS A 225 16.52 10.77 24.74
CA LYS A 225 16.42 10.14 26.06
C LYS A 225 17.74 9.51 26.52
N GLN A 226 18.43 8.81 25.62
CA GLN A 226 19.73 8.21 25.92
C GLN A 226 20.81 9.26 26.22
N ARG A 227 20.80 10.41 25.52
CA ARG A 227 21.70 11.53 25.83
C ARG A 227 21.40 12.13 27.21
N MET A 228 20.12 12.31 27.55
CA MET A 228 19.72 12.76 28.89
C MET A 228 20.10 11.76 29.98
N GLU A 229 20.00 10.45 29.69
CA GLU A 229 20.44 9.39 30.59
C GLU A 229 21.97 9.38 30.74
N LEU A 230 22.72 9.58 29.66
CA LEU A 230 24.19 9.68 29.69
C LEU A 230 24.66 10.89 30.50
N GLU A 231 24.08 12.08 30.27
CA GLU A 231 24.39 13.29 31.05
C GLU A 231 24.08 13.10 32.54
N GLN A 232 23.05 12.29 32.84
CA GLN A 232 22.82 11.85 34.20
C GLN A 232 23.94 10.90 34.65
N ALA A 233 24.23 9.82 33.94
CA ALA A 233 25.26 8.85 34.31
C ALA A 233 26.63 9.51 34.61
N GLU A 234 27.04 10.54 33.85
CA GLU A 234 28.27 11.31 34.08
C GLU A 234 28.32 12.02 35.44
N LYS A 235 27.17 12.39 36.02
CA LYS A 235 27.07 13.00 37.35
C LYS A 235 27.12 11.97 38.49
N SER A 236 27.38 10.69 38.19
CA SER A 236 27.50 9.59 39.17
C SER A 236 28.41 9.95 40.34
N ASP A 237 29.63 10.43 40.06
CA ASP A 237 30.58 10.79 41.10
C ASP A 237 30.13 12.00 41.93
N TYR A 238 29.53 13.00 41.30
CA TYR A 238 28.95 14.15 42.01
C TYR A 238 27.88 13.69 43.01
N TRP A 239 26.96 12.81 42.62
CA TRP A 239 25.93 12.30 43.54
C TRP A 239 26.51 11.41 44.65
N ARG A 240 27.56 10.64 44.35
CA ARG A 240 28.30 9.86 45.36
C ARG A 240 28.92 10.79 46.41
N ILE A 241 29.62 11.83 45.95
CA ILE A 241 30.26 12.85 46.80
C ILE A 241 29.21 13.55 47.68
N CYS A 242 28.10 14.00 47.09
CA CYS A 242 27.01 14.64 47.84
C CYS A 242 26.44 13.73 48.93
N ALA A 243 26.20 12.46 48.63
CA ALA A 243 25.67 11.49 49.59
C ALA A 243 26.61 11.26 50.78
N GLU A 244 27.91 11.09 50.53
CA GLU A 244 28.91 10.90 51.59
C GLU A 244 29.07 12.17 52.44
N ILE A 245 29.04 13.36 51.84
CA ILE A 245 29.14 14.63 52.58
C ILE A 245 27.89 14.87 53.45
N ILE A 246 26.69 14.62 52.92
CA ILE A 246 25.44 14.72 53.71
C ILE A 246 25.48 13.73 54.87
N LYS A 247 25.94 12.49 54.64
CA LYS A 247 26.04 11.43 55.67
C LYS A 247 26.91 11.86 56.86
N VAL A 248 28.02 12.55 56.60
CA VAL A 248 28.90 13.08 57.65
C VAL A 248 28.28 14.28 58.38
N ASN A 249 27.42 15.05 57.70
CA ASN A 249 26.81 16.28 58.22
C ASN A 249 25.35 16.13 58.69
N LEU A 250 24.85 14.91 58.94
CA LEU A 250 23.44 14.68 59.28
C LEU A 250 22.95 15.47 60.50
N SER A 251 23.79 15.65 61.52
CA SER A 251 23.48 16.43 62.72
C SER A 251 23.41 17.94 62.46
N ASN A 252 24.04 18.42 61.38
CA ASN A 252 24.20 19.83 61.07
C ASN A 252 23.15 20.34 60.07
N ILE A 253 22.27 19.46 59.57
CA ILE A 253 21.22 19.80 58.60
C ILE A 253 19.88 19.92 59.33
N GLN A 254 19.21 21.05 59.15
CA GLN A 254 17.87 21.26 59.68
C GLN A 254 16.79 20.88 58.64
N ARG A 255 15.65 20.39 59.12
CA ARG A 255 14.49 20.13 58.25
C ARG A 255 13.99 21.47 57.67
N GLY A 256 13.74 21.51 56.36
CA GLY A 256 13.36 22.74 55.66
C GLY A 256 14.55 23.54 55.07
N GLN A 257 15.79 23.11 55.30
CA GLN A 257 16.98 23.73 54.73
C GLN A 257 17.10 23.43 53.22
N ASN A 258 17.42 24.45 52.43
CA ASN A 258 17.53 24.35 50.97
C ASN A 258 18.94 24.00 50.47
N VAL A 259 19.99 24.36 51.22
CA VAL A 259 21.39 24.21 50.80
C VAL A 259 22.26 23.84 52.00
N LEU A 260 23.11 22.82 51.85
CA LEU A 260 24.20 22.49 52.76
C LEU A 260 25.51 23.03 52.19
N LYS A 261 26.23 23.86 52.94
CA LYS A 261 27.62 24.22 52.63
C LYS A 261 28.55 23.39 53.51
N ALA A 262 29.41 22.60 52.90
CA ALA A 262 30.33 21.72 53.62
C ALA A 262 31.67 21.60 52.87
N ILE A 263 32.72 21.21 53.58
CA ILE A 263 34.03 20.95 52.98
C ILE A 263 33.94 19.67 52.14
N ASN A 264 34.42 19.73 50.89
CA ASN A 264 34.52 18.56 50.02
C ASN A 264 35.83 17.82 50.28
N TYR A 265 35.80 16.81 51.14
CA TYR A 265 36.98 15.97 51.44
C TYR A 265 37.45 15.08 50.28
N PHE A 266 36.71 15.06 49.16
CA PHE A 266 37.09 14.37 47.92
C PHE A 266 37.77 15.29 46.89
N ASP A 267 37.86 16.59 47.18
CA ASP A 267 38.60 17.57 46.38
C ASP A 267 40.01 17.76 46.96
N PRO A 268 41.09 17.61 46.16
CA PRO A 268 42.46 17.86 46.60
C PRO A 268 42.70 19.25 47.23
N GLU A 269 41.91 20.27 46.85
CA GLU A 269 42.03 21.63 47.39
C GLU A 269 41.13 21.86 48.62
N LEU A 270 40.37 20.85 49.06
CA LEU A 270 39.40 20.95 50.18
C LEU A 270 38.40 22.11 50.03
N SER A 271 37.99 22.39 48.79
CA SER A 271 37.02 23.43 48.47
C SER A 271 35.69 23.21 49.20
N THR A 272 34.96 24.29 49.46
CA THR A 272 33.58 24.21 49.96
C THR A 272 32.64 23.85 48.83
N ILE A 273 31.80 22.83 49.01
CA ILE A 273 30.72 22.46 48.10
C ILE A 273 29.37 22.92 48.66
N GLU A 274 28.52 23.43 47.78
CA GLU A 274 27.11 23.71 48.08
C GLU A 274 26.24 22.58 47.51
N ILE A 275 25.54 21.88 48.40
CA ILE A 275 24.69 20.75 48.04
C ILE A 275 23.23 21.16 48.24
N GLU A 276 22.44 21.12 47.18
CA GLU A 276 21.00 21.37 47.26
C GLU A 276 20.31 20.29 48.10
N LEU A 277 19.35 20.69 48.92
CA LEU A 277 18.56 19.81 49.76
C LEU A 277 17.09 19.99 49.42
N LEU A 278 16.33 18.91 49.54
CA LEU A 278 14.88 18.91 49.40
C LEU A 278 14.27 19.27 50.76
N PRO A 279 13.63 20.45 50.92
CA PRO A 279 13.17 20.96 52.21
C PRO A 279 12.05 20.12 52.83
N ASP A 280 11.27 19.44 52.00
CA ASP A 280 10.21 18.49 52.39
C ASP A 280 10.78 17.22 53.04
N LYS A 281 12.07 16.92 52.82
CA LYS A 281 12.74 15.69 53.26
C LYS A 281 13.58 15.90 54.51
N THR A 282 13.66 14.87 55.34
CA THR A 282 14.62 14.80 56.44
C THR A 282 16.06 14.70 55.92
N PRO A 283 17.07 15.03 56.75
CA PRO A 283 18.48 14.88 56.36
C PRO A 283 18.84 13.48 55.84
N GLN A 284 18.29 12.44 56.47
CA GLN A 284 18.53 11.05 56.07
C GLN A 284 17.83 10.70 54.74
N GLU A 285 16.63 11.23 54.48
CA GLU A 285 15.95 11.07 53.20
C GLU A 285 16.65 11.83 52.06
N ASN A 286 17.22 13.00 52.34
CA ASN A 286 18.07 13.74 51.40
C ASN A 286 19.34 12.93 51.04
N MET A 287 20.04 12.37 52.03
CA MET A 287 21.16 11.46 51.77
C MET A 287 20.73 10.26 50.91
N GLN A 288 19.62 9.60 51.26
CA GLN A 288 19.10 8.47 50.49
C GLN A 288 18.69 8.85 49.06
N TYR A 289 18.18 10.08 48.86
CA TYR A 289 17.86 10.62 47.54
C TYR A 289 19.11 10.69 46.65
N TYR A 290 20.21 11.26 47.15
CA TYR A 290 21.49 11.30 46.42
C TYR A 290 22.09 9.91 46.18
N LEU A 291 22.02 9.00 47.17
CA LEU A 291 22.44 7.59 46.98
C LEU A 291 21.59 6.86 45.93
N LYS A 292 20.28 7.11 45.87
CA LYS A 292 19.39 6.54 44.85
C LYS A 292 19.76 7.08 43.46
N LYS A 293 20.03 8.38 43.32
CA LYS A 293 20.53 8.98 42.07
C LYS A 293 21.85 8.33 41.62
N TYR A 294 22.83 8.24 42.52
CA TYR A 294 24.10 7.56 42.25
C TYR A 294 23.92 6.11 41.80
N LYS A 295 23.12 5.30 42.53
CA LYS A 295 22.87 3.90 42.15
C LYS A 295 22.19 3.78 40.79
N LYS A 296 21.29 4.71 40.44
CA LYS A 296 20.63 4.74 39.14
C LYS A 296 21.63 5.09 38.03
N ALA A 297 22.44 6.11 38.25
CA ALA A 297 23.49 6.58 37.34
C ALA A 297 24.56 5.54 37.05
N LYS A 298 24.98 4.79 38.07
CA LYS A 298 25.97 3.72 37.94
C LYS A 298 25.43 2.50 37.19
N ARG A 299 24.10 2.32 37.16
CA ARG A 299 23.44 1.17 36.53
C ARG A 299 22.96 1.44 35.10
N GLY A 300 22.68 2.71 34.77
CA GLY A 300 22.20 3.14 33.45
C GLY A 300 23.36 3.56 32.60
#